data_AF-A0A822ZJU4-F1
#
_entry.id   AF-A0A822ZJU4-F1
#
_cell.length_a   1.000
_cell.length_b   1.000
_cell.length_c   1.000
_cell.angle_alpha   90.00
_cell.angle_beta   90.00
_cell.angle_gamma   90.00
#
_symmetry.space_group_name_H-M   'P 1'
#
loop_
_entity.id
_entity.type
_entity.pdbx_description
1 polymer ?
#
loop_
_entity_poly.entity_id
_entity_poly.type
_entity_poly.pdbx_seq_one_letter_code
_entity_poly.pdbx_strand_id
1 'polypeptide(L)'
;MADQQVNLSVTELKPLHPLHQIAESPTHKLLLKQWLKEEELILGRIALKETQIDTVRKEITQLYCFFFLFHSTALVLLFSAASRDPHGGACHRSWIPSLCSLLCSLAIIWAIRYKTDVEGHTEKLLEREKEDAKLLTKCVEELKKKGMEFDLLKEVDALRRAKSLRVEAKVVRKWSARDFVTLFFFAVSCLVLVLTRVVICN
;
A
#
# COMPACT_ATOMS: atom_id res chain seq x y z
N MET A 1 29.82 9.86 75.49
CA MET A 1 28.42 10.10 75.10
C MET A 1 28.47 11.32 74.17
N ALA A 2 28.64 11.21 72.84
CA ALA A 2 27.86 10.45 71.84
C ALA A 2 26.35 10.73 72.01
N ASP A 3 25.57 11.21 71.06
CA ASP A 3 25.76 11.61 69.66
C ASP A 3 24.54 12.48 69.26
N GLN A 4 24.71 13.33 68.23
CA GLN A 4 23.81 13.47 67.06
C GLN A 4 22.27 13.43 67.31
N GLN A 5 21.45 14.39 66.84
CA GLN A 5 21.10 14.44 65.42
C GLN A 5 20.25 15.69 65.13
N VAL A 6 20.76 16.50 64.20
CA VAL A 6 20.06 17.60 63.53
C VAL A 6 18.97 17.01 62.64
N ASN A 7 17.70 17.26 62.96
CA ASN A 7 16.58 16.93 62.08
C ASN A 7 16.54 17.92 60.91
N LEU A 8 17.39 17.66 59.92
CA LEU A 8 17.36 18.23 58.58
C LEU A 8 16.12 17.71 57.83
N SER A 9 15.18 18.62 57.58
CA SER A 9 14.37 18.74 56.35
C SER A 9 13.91 17.44 55.68
N VAL A 10 12.74 16.94 56.07
CA VAL A 10 11.86 16.24 55.12
C VAL A 10 11.07 17.31 54.37
N THR A 11 11.74 18.02 53.47
CA THR A 11 11.06 18.77 52.42
C THR A 11 10.47 17.71 51.50
N GLU A 12 9.17 17.50 51.62
CA GLU A 12 8.38 16.67 50.73
C GLU A 12 8.59 17.20 49.31
N LEU A 13 9.52 16.56 48.58
CA LEU A 13 9.82 16.85 47.17
C LEU A 13 8.54 16.56 46.40
N LYS A 14 7.76 17.60 46.13
CA LYS A 14 6.67 17.58 45.15
C LYS A 14 7.19 16.83 43.93
N PRO A 15 6.55 15.74 43.48
CA PRO A 15 7.07 14.93 42.38
C PRO A 15 7.27 15.87 41.19
N LEU A 16 8.54 16.09 40.83
CA LEU A 16 8.91 16.95 39.73
C LEU A 16 8.22 16.41 38.48
N HIS A 17 7.62 17.31 37.70
CA HIS A 17 6.91 16.94 36.49
C HIS A 17 7.84 16.05 35.62
N PRO A 18 7.38 14.91 35.08
CA PRO A 18 8.24 13.93 34.38
C PRO A 18 9.10 14.54 33.26
N LEU A 19 8.58 15.56 32.57
CA LEU A 19 9.32 16.34 31.57
C LEU A 19 10.56 17.08 32.14
N HIS A 20 10.51 17.52 33.39
CA HIS A 20 11.65 18.15 34.07
C HIS A 20 12.72 17.12 34.44
N GLN A 21 12.32 15.92 34.86
CA GLN A 21 13.24 14.80 35.10
C GLN A 21 13.92 14.31 33.81
N ILE A 22 13.19 14.31 32.67
CA ILE A 22 13.78 14.04 31.35
C ILE A 22 14.77 15.13 30.95
N ALA A 23 14.52 16.39 31.32
CA ALA A 23 15.42 17.51 31.03
C ALA A 23 16.75 17.41 31.81
N GLU A 24 16.73 16.79 33.00
CA GLU A 24 17.91 16.53 33.84
C GLU A 24 18.75 15.35 33.34
N SER A 25 18.15 14.38 32.63
CA SER A 25 18.87 13.25 32.05
C SER A 25 19.24 13.47 30.57
N PRO A 26 20.53 13.65 30.22
CA PRO A 26 20.95 13.96 28.85
C PRO A 26 20.62 12.83 27.85
N THR A 27 20.59 11.58 28.31
CA THR A 27 20.27 10.41 27.49
C THR A 27 18.79 10.37 27.09
N HIS A 28 17.87 10.58 28.02
CA HIS A 28 16.43 10.58 27.76
C HIS A 28 16.01 11.76 26.89
N LYS A 29 16.64 12.93 27.08
CA LYS A 29 16.45 14.10 26.22
C LYS A 29 16.91 13.86 24.78
N LEU A 30 18.06 13.21 24.59
CA LEU A 30 18.57 12.85 23.26
C LEU A 30 17.67 11.83 22.58
N LEU A 31 17.25 10.79 23.30
CA LEU A 31 16.36 9.75 22.81
C LEU A 31 15.02 10.33 22.34
N LEU A 32 14.42 11.20 23.16
CA LEU A 32 13.17 11.87 22.80
C LEU A 32 13.32 12.70 21.52
N LYS A 33 14.41 13.46 21.37
CA LYS A 33 14.69 14.21 20.13
C LYS A 33 14.86 13.28 18.93
N GLN A 34 15.57 12.17 19.09
CA GLN A 34 15.79 11.19 18.04
C GLN A 34 14.48 10.52 17.61
N TRP A 35 13.63 10.14 18.56
CA TRP A 35 12.34 9.51 18.26
C TRP A 35 11.35 10.46 17.63
N LEU A 36 11.29 11.72 18.07
CA LEU A 36 10.50 12.74 17.40
C LEU A 36 10.99 12.96 15.96
N LYS A 37 12.30 12.90 15.72
CA LYS A 37 12.83 13.00 14.36
C LYS A 37 12.50 11.79 13.50
N GLU A 38 12.61 10.58 14.05
CA GLU A 38 12.23 9.35 13.35
C GLU A 38 10.73 9.33 13.04
N GLU A 39 9.88 9.86 13.93
CA GLU A 39 8.45 10.01 13.71
C GLU A 39 8.15 10.89 12.48
N GLU A 40 8.80 12.05 12.37
CA GLU A 40 8.69 12.91 11.17
C GLU A 40 9.13 12.17 9.89
N LEU A 41 10.24 11.43 9.95
CA LEU A 41 10.76 10.68 8.79
C LEU A 41 9.81 9.56 8.37
N ILE A 42 9.25 8.82 9.34
CA ILE A 42 8.26 7.78 9.07
C ILE A 42 7.00 8.38 8.46
N LEU A 43 6.48 9.49 8.99
CA LEU A 43 5.32 10.18 8.43
C LEU A 43 5.57 10.63 6.98
N GLY A 44 6.77 11.15 6.68
CA GLY A 44 7.16 11.46 5.30
C GLY A 44 7.17 10.24 4.39
N ARG A 45 7.70 9.09 4.84
CA ARG A 45 7.69 7.83 4.08
C ARG A 45 6.27 7.29 3.86
N ILE A 46 5.40 7.40 4.85
CA ILE A 46 3.99 7.01 4.77
C ILE A 46 3.27 7.86 3.70
N ALA A 47 3.40 9.18 3.78
CA ALA A 47 2.77 10.09 2.83
C ALA A 47 3.24 9.82 1.38
N LEU A 48 4.54 9.58 1.20
CA LEU A 48 5.07 9.20 -0.12
C LEU A 48 4.45 7.90 -0.64
N LYS A 49 4.37 6.85 0.19
CA LYS A 49 3.75 5.58 -0.23
C LYS A 49 2.26 5.72 -0.52
N GLU A 50 1.52 6.53 0.23
CA GLU A 50 0.11 6.82 -0.04
C GLU A 50 -0.06 7.48 -1.41
N THR A 51 0.72 8.52 -1.69
CA THR A 51 0.69 9.18 -3.01
C THR A 51 1.10 8.24 -4.14
N GLN A 52 2.05 7.33 -3.91
CA GLN A 52 2.44 6.32 -4.87
C GLN A 52 1.30 5.33 -5.15
N ILE A 53 0.61 4.84 -4.11
CA ILE A 53 -0.57 3.97 -4.26
C ILE A 53 -1.66 4.68 -5.06
N ASP A 54 -1.97 5.93 -4.72
CA ASP A 54 -3.00 6.70 -5.43
C ASP A 54 -2.63 6.92 -6.91
N THR A 55 -1.35 7.12 -7.19
CA THR A 55 -0.85 7.22 -8.57
C THR A 55 -1.05 5.90 -9.31
N VAL A 56 -0.63 4.77 -8.73
CA VAL A 56 -0.81 3.45 -9.35
C VAL A 56 -2.28 3.14 -9.61
N ARG A 57 -3.19 3.47 -8.67
CA ARG A 57 -4.64 3.31 -8.86
C ARG A 57 -5.19 4.11 -10.04
N LYS A 58 -4.73 5.35 -10.22
CA LYS A 58 -5.09 6.17 -11.38
C LYS A 58 -4.61 5.53 -12.68
N GLU A 59 -3.37 5.03 -12.70
CA GLU A 59 -2.82 4.37 -13.87
C GLU A 59 -3.56 3.06 -14.21
N ILE A 60 -3.96 2.27 -13.20
CA ILE A 60 -4.81 1.09 -13.39
C ILE A 60 -6.14 1.48 -14.02
N THR A 61 -6.78 2.53 -13.50
CA THR A 61 -8.04 3.05 -14.04
C THR A 61 -7.88 3.50 -15.50
N GLN A 62 -6.76 4.17 -15.81
CA GLN A 62 -6.43 4.57 -17.17
C GLN A 62 -6.25 3.36 -18.10
N LEU A 63 -5.62 2.27 -17.64
CA LEU A 63 -5.52 1.02 -18.41
C LEU A 63 -6.90 0.41 -18.68
N TYR A 64 -7.84 0.48 -17.74
CA TYR A 64 -9.23 0.05 -17.98
C TYR A 64 -9.88 0.89 -19.08
N CYS A 65 -9.74 2.22 -19.01
CA CYS A 65 -10.26 3.11 -20.05
C CYS A 65 -9.65 2.79 -21.42
N PHE A 66 -8.33 2.60 -21.49
CA PHE A 66 -7.64 2.25 -22.74
C PHE A 66 -8.09 0.91 -23.32
N PHE A 67 -8.35 -0.09 -22.49
CA PHE A 67 -8.92 -1.36 -22.94
C PHE A 67 -10.24 -1.14 -23.68
N PHE A 68 -11.19 -0.44 -23.07
CA PHE A 68 -12.51 -0.21 -23.67
C PHE A 68 -12.44 0.71 -24.89
N LEU A 69 -11.63 1.77 -24.84
CA LEU A 69 -11.44 2.68 -25.96
C LEU A 69 -10.82 1.97 -27.17
N PHE A 70 -9.81 1.13 -26.95
CA PHE A 70 -9.19 0.33 -28.00
C PHE A 70 -10.21 -0.58 -28.68
N HIS A 71 -10.93 -1.40 -27.90
CA HIS A 71 -11.90 -2.35 -28.47
C HIS A 71 -13.09 -1.65 -29.13
N SER A 72 -13.59 -0.56 -28.56
CA SER A 72 -14.69 0.22 -29.15
C SER A 72 -14.27 0.81 -30.50
N THR A 73 -13.08 1.43 -30.56
CA THR A 73 -12.55 2.01 -31.79
C THR A 73 -12.28 0.94 -32.84
N ALA A 74 -11.69 -0.20 -32.44
CA ALA A 74 -11.43 -1.33 -33.33
C ALA A 74 -12.72 -1.87 -33.95
N LEU A 75 -13.78 -2.08 -33.14
CA LEU A 75 -15.07 -2.55 -33.62
C LEU A 75 -15.75 -1.56 -34.57
N VAL A 76 -15.73 -0.26 -34.27
CA VAL A 76 -16.29 0.78 -35.15
C VAL A 76 -15.56 0.82 -36.50
N LEU A 77 -14.23 0.76 -36.49
CA LEU A 77 -13.42 0.73 -37.71
C LEU A 77 -13.69 -0.54 -38.52
N LEU A 78 -13.76 -1.70 -37.86
CA LEU A 78 -14.06 -2.98 -38.49
C LEU A 78 -15.45 -3.00 -39.12
N PHE A 79 -16.47 -2.53 -38.41
CA PHE A 79 -17.83 -2.42 -38.93
C PHE A 79 -17.91 -1.48 -40.13
N SER A 80 -17.26 -0.31 -40.04
CA SER A 80 -17.18 0.65 -41.14
C SER A 80 -16.46 0.06 -42.35
N ALA A 81 -15.39 -0.71 -42.15
CA ALA A 81 -14.67 -1.37 -43.23
C ALA A 81 -15.49 -2.50 -43.88
N ALA A 82 -16.14 -3.35 -43.07
CA ALA A 82 -16.98 -4.45 -43.55
C ALA A 82 -18.15 -3.94 -44.40
N SER A 83 -18.78 -2.82 -44.01
CA SER A 83 -19.88 -2.21 -44.78
C SER A 83 -19.49 -1.75 -46.20
N ARG A 84 -18.19 -1.59 -46.49
CA ARG A 84 -17.68 -1.11 -47.78
C ARG A 84 -17.29 -2.23 -48.74
N ASP A 85 -17.19 -3.49 -48.28
CA ASP A 85 -16.78 -4.63 -49.10
C ASP A 85 -17.77 -5.81 -48.95
N PRO A 86 -18.91 -5.78 -49.67
CA PRO A 86 -19.97 -6.78 -49.57
C PRO A 86 -19.66 -8.13 -50.23
N HIS A 87 -18.49 -8.32 -50.85
CA HIS A 87 -18.15 -9.51 -51.63
C HIS A 87 -17.36 -10.59 -50.85
N GLY A 88 -17.33 -10.52 -49.51
CA GLY A 88 -16.95 -11.64 -48.65
C GLY A 88 -15.46 -12.04 -48.65
N GLY A 89 -14.60 -11.35 -49.40
CA GLY A 89 -13.15 -11.60 -49.44
C GLY A 89 -12.42 -11.28 -48.12
N ALA A 90 -13.04 -10.47 -47.26
CA ALA A 90 -12.46 -10.04 -46.00
C ALA A 90 -12.38 -11.15 -44.92
N CYS A 91 -13.23 -12.18 -44.99
CA CYS A 91 -13.27 -13.24 -43.96
C CYS A 91 -11.97 -14.05 -43.88
N HIS A 92 -11.30 -14.31 -45.01
CA HIS A 92 -9.99 -14.99 -45.03
C HIS A 92 -8.91 -14.19 -44.29
N ARG A 93 -9.02 -12.86 -44.25
CA ARG A 93 -8.05 -11.97 -43.61
C ARG A 93 -8.44 -11.56 -42.18
N SER A 94 -9.56 -12.08 -41.65
CA SER A 94 -10.07 -11.79 -40.31
C SER A 94 -9.10 -12.16 -39.17
N TRP A 95 -8.11 -13.02 -39.44
CA TRP A 95 -7.09 -13.39 -38.46
C TRP A 95 -6.19 -12.21 -38.07
N ILE A 96 -5.96 -11.23 -38.96
CA ILE A 96 -5.10 -10.07 -38.68
C ILE A 96 -5.70 -9.20 -37.56
N PRO A 97 -6.93 -8.66 -37.69
CA PRO A 97 -7.55 -7.89 -36.61
C PRO A 97 -7.80 -8.73 -35.36
N SER A 98 -8.09 -10.03 -35.51
CA SER A 98 -8.24 -10.95 -34.37
C SER A 98 -6.94 -11.08 -33.57
N LEU A 99 -5.81 -11.31 -34.24
CA LEU A 99 -4.51 -11.47 -33.60
C LEU A 99 -4.05 -10.16 -32.96
N CYS A 100 -4.22 -9.02 -33.65
CA CYS A 100 -3.92 -7.71 -33.09
C CYS A 100 -4.74 -7.43 -31.83
N SER A 101 -6.06 -7.66 -31.89
CA SER A 101 -6.96 -7.51 -30.74
C SER A 101 -6.54 -8.41 -29.58
N LEU A 102 -6.20 -9.67 -29.83
CA LEU A 102 -5.75 -10.62 -28.81
C LEU A 102 -4.46 -10.15 -28.14
N LEU A 103 -3.44 -9.77 -28.92
CA LEU A 103 -2.16 -9.34 -28.37
C LEU A 103 -2.28 -8.05 -27.55
N CYS A 104 -3.03 -7.06 -28.04
CA CYS A 104 -3.31 -5.84 -27.30
C CYS A 104 -4.07 -6.12 -25.99
N SER A 105 -5.07 -7.02 -26.03
CA SER A 105 -5.83 -7.43 -24.84
C SER A 105 -4.92 -8.07 -23.80
N LEU A 106 -4.07 -9.02 -24.21
CA LEU A 106 -3.14 -9.71 -23.32
C LEU A 106 -2.14 -8.73 -22.70
N ALA A 107 -1.61 -7.79 -23.49
CA ALA A 107 -0.69 -6.77 -23.00
C ALA A 107 -1.34 -5.87 -21.93
N ILE A 108 -2.58 -5.40 -22.15
CA ILE A 108 -3.30 -4.56 -21.20
C ILE A 108 -3.67 -5.36 -19.94
N ILE A 109 -4.17 -6.59 -20.08
CA ILE A 109 -4.49 -7.47 -18.96
C ILE A 109 -3.25 -7.74 -18.10
N TRP A 110 -2.12 -8.01 -18.75
CA TRP A 110 -0.85 -8.23 -18.05
C TRP A 110 -0.40 -6.96 -17.30
N ALA A 111 -0.48 -5.79 -17.93
CA ALA A 111 -0.14 -4.52 -17.30
C ALA A 111 -1.03 -4.21 -16.07
N ILE A 112 -2.35 -4.46 -16.18
CA ILE A 112 -3.30 -4.34 -15.06
C ILE A 112 -2.87 -5.27 -13.92
N ARG A 113 -2.61 -6.54 -14.21
CA ARG A 113 -2.21 -7.54 -13.21
C ARG A 113 -0.93 -7.12 -12.50
N TYR A 114 0.09 -6.76 -13.27
CA TYR A 114 1.35 -6.26 -12.75
C TYR A 114 1.16 -5.07 -11.81
N LYS A 115 0.45 -4.02 -12.24
CA LYS A 115 0.23 -2.83 -11.40
C LYS A 115 -0.58 -3.13 -10.15
N THR A 116 -1.57 -4.01 -10.24
CA THR A 116 -2.39 -4.40 -9.08
C THR A 116 -1.57 -5.21 -8.05
N ASP A 117 -0.59 -6.00 -8.50
CA ASP A 117 0.34 -6.69 -7.59
C ASP A 117 1.34 -5.72 -6.93
N VAL A 118 1.85 -4.75 -7.70
CA VAL A 118 2.72 -3.68 -7.16
C VAL A 118 1.97 -2.82 -6.14
N GLU A 119 0.72 -2.45 -6.42
CA GLU A 119 -0.17 -1.77 -5.47
C GLU A 119 -0.29 -2.57 -4.18
N GLY A 120 -0.70 -3.83 -4.27
CA GLY A 120 -0.88 -4.69 -3.09
C GLY A 120 0.41 -4.96 -2.31
N HIS A 121 1.57 -4.98 -2.98
CA HIS A 121 2.86 -5.04 -2.29
C HIS A 121 3.14 -3.74 -1.53
N THR A 122 2.89 -2.59 -2.15
CA THR A 122 3.14 -1.27 -1.57
C THR A 122 2.20 -1.00 -0.39
N GLU A 123 0.92 -1.39 -0.50
CA GLU A 123 -0.04 -1.36 0.61
C GLU A 123 0.46 -2.19 1.81
N LYS A 124 0.99 -3.39 1.57
CA LYS A 124 1.56 -4.21 2.66
C LYS A 124 2.78 -3.56 3.30
N LEU A 125 3.60 -2.81 2.56
CA LEU A 125 4.71 -2.05 3.13
C LEU A 125 4.21 -0.85 3.93
N LEU A 126 3.23 -0.13 3.40
CA LEU A 126 2.59 1.01 4.05
C LEU A 126 1.98 0.60 5.39
N GLU A 127 1.24 -0.51 5.44
CA GLU A 127 0.63 -1.01 6.69
C GLU A 127 1.71 -1.33 7.74
N ARG A 128 2.83 -1.94 7.34
CA ARG A 128 3.95 -2.21 8.27
C ARG A 128 4.57 -0.92 8.80
N GLU A 129 4.76 0.08 7.94
CA GLU A 129 5.29 1.37 8.37
C GLU A 129 4.33 2.14 9.26
N LYS A 130 3.01 2.07 9.01
CA LYS A 130 1.97 2.65 9.88
C LYS A 130 1.96 1.97 11.26
N GLU A 131 2.11 0.65 11.30
CA GLU A 131 2.26 -0.08 12.56
C GLU A 131 3.51 0.36 13.32
N ASP A 132 4.65 0.50 12.64
CA ASP A 132 5.90 0.97 13.25
C ASP A 132 5.80 2.42 13.75
N ALA A 133 5.15 3.31 12.99
CA ALA A 133 4.84 4.67 13.42
C ALA A 133 4.03 4.66 14.72
N LYS A 134 2.96 3.85 14.77
CA LYS A 134 2.09 3.73 15.94
C LYS A 134 2.83 3.20 17.17
N LEU A 135 3.76 2.26 16.99
CA LEU A 135 4.60 1.76 18.08
C LEU A 135 5.55 2.87 18.59
N LEU A 136 6.17 3.62 17.68
CA LEU A 136 7.05 4.73 18.03
C LEU A 136 6.31 5.83 18.81
N THR A 137 5.13 6.25 18.35
CA THR A 137 4.31 7.26 19.05
C THR A 137 3.96 6.79 20.46
N LYS A 138 3.60 5.51 20.64
CA LYS A 138 3.37 4.93 21.99
C LYS A 138 4.62 4.94 22.86
N CYS A 139 5.79 4.60 22.32
CA CYS A 139 7.05 4.69 23.06
C CYS A 139 7.36 6.13 23.49
N VAL A 140 7.11 7.11 22.62
CA VAL A 140 7.29 8.54 22.93
C VAL A 140 6.32 8.99 24.03
N GLU A 141 5.06 8.55 23.99
CA GLU A 141 4.06 8.85 25.03
C GLU A 141 4.44 8.24 26.38
N GLU A 142 4.84 6.96 26.41
CA GLU A 142 5.27 6.28 27.62
C GLU A 142 6.56 6.89 28.19
N LEU A 143 7.52 7.27 27.34
CA LEU A 143 8.72 7.99 27.76
C LEU A 143 8.37 9.35 28.38
N LYS A 144 7.44 10.11 27.77
CA LYS A 144 6.97 11.40 28.33
C LYS A 144 6.24 11.22 29.67
N LYS A 145 5.57 10.09 29.87
CA LYS A 145 4.80 9.79 31.09
C LYS A 145 5.68 9.30 32.24
N LYS A 146 6.61 8.38 31.96
CA LYS A 146 7.47 7.70 32.96
C LYS A 146 8.77 8.43 33.25
N GLY A 147 9.25 9.26 32.32
CA GLY A 147 10.48 10.02 32.51
C GLY A 147 11.70 9.12 32.74
N MET A 148 12.33 9.24 33.92
CA MET A 148 13.53 8.45 34.26
C MET A 148 13.25 6.99 34.66
N GLU A 149 11.98 6.61 34.87
CA GLU A 149 11.61 5.22 35.14
C GLU A 149 11.45 4.39 33.85
N PHE A 150 11.63 5.01 32.69
CA PHE A 150 11.48 4.34 31.40
C PHE A 150 12.65 3.41 31.11
N ASP A 151 12.42 2.10 31.13
CA ASP A 151 13.40 1.11 30.72
C ASP A 151 13.27 0.81 29.22
N LEU A 152 14.21 1.34 28.43
CA LEU A 152 14.33 1.12 26.99
C LEU A 152 14.29 -0.37 26.63
N LEU A 153 15.05 -1.20 27.33
CA LEU A 153 15.23 -2.60 26.93
C LEU A 153 13.95 -3.38 27.20
N LYS A 154 13.30 -3.13 28.33
CA LYS A 154 12.08 -3.85 28.70
C LYS A 154 10.88 -3.43 27.86
N GLU A 155 10.67 -2.13 27.66
CA GLU A 155 9.46 -1.61 27.01
C GLU A 155 9.51 -1.75 25.49
N VAL A 156 10.66 -1.47 24.86
CA VAL A 156 10.82 -1.63 23.41
C VAL A 156 10.81 -3.11 23.01
N ASP A 157 11.44 -3.99 23.80
CA ASP A 157 11.46 -5.43 23.52
C ASP A 157 10.09 -6.10 23.73
N ALA A 158 9.31 -5.65 24.72
CA ALA A 158 7.92 -6.10 24.90
C ALA A 158 7.04 -5.74 23.69
N LEU A 159 7.16 -4.51 23.17
CA LEU A 159 6.44 -4.07 21.97
C LEU A 159 6.91 -4.80 20.70
N ARG A 160 8.21 -5.06 20.58
CA ARG A 160 8.78 -5.84 19.46
C ARG A 160 8.31 -7.31 19.48
N ARG A 161 8.26 -7.96 20.65
CA ARG A 161 7.65 -9.30 20.79
C ARG A 161 6.16 -9.31 20.47
N ALA A 162 5.42 -8.30 20.91
CA ALA A 162 3.99 -8.19 20.58
C ALA A 162 3.76 -8.06 19.06
N LYS A 163 4.66 -7.37 18.35
CA LYS A 163 4.65 -7.30 16.88
C LYS A 163 4.92 -8.66 16.23
N SER A 164 5.94 -9.41 16.69
CA SER A 164 6.32 -10.69 16.07
C SER A 164 5.18 -11.72 16.12
N LEU A 165 4.44 -11.79 17.23
CA LEU A 165 3.32 -12.72 17.40
C LEU A 165 2.13 -12.43 16.47
N ARG A 166 1.92 -11.18 16.07
CA ARG A 166 0.82 -10.80 15.15
C ARG A 166 1.11 -11.17 13.69
N VAL A 167 2.38 -11.25 13.31
CA VAL A 167 2.78 -11.55 11.92
C VAL A 167 2.42 -12.99 11.53
N GLU A 168 2.41 -13.93 12.48
CA GLU A 168 2.10 -15.35 12.21
C GLU A 168 0.62 -15.63 11.92
N ALA A 169 -0.30 -14.76 12.33
CA ALA A 169 -1.75 -15.05 12.29
C ALA A 169 -2.45 -14.75 10.95
N LYS A 170 -1.73 -14.32 9.90
CA LYS A 170 -2.37 -13.82 8.67
C LYS A 170 -2.79 -14.97 7.73
N VAL A 171 -4.07 -15.32 7.78
CA VAL A 171 -4.72 -16.39 7.00
C VAL A 171 -4.58 -16.15 5.48
N VAL A 172 -4.27 -17.22 4.75
CA VAL A 172 -4.10 -17.22 3.28
C VAL A 172 -5.46 -17.08 2.58
N ARG A 173 -5.65 -15.98 1.84
CA ARG A 173 -6.90 -15.72 1.10
C ARG A 173 -6.94 -16.53 -0.20
N LYS A 174 -7.95 -17.40 -0.33
CA LYS A 174 -8.04 -18.41 -1.40
C LYS A 174 -8.44 -17.84 -2.77
N TRP A 175 -9.12 -16.69 -2.82
CA TRP A 175 -9.44 -15.95 -4.06
C TRP A 175 -9.45 -14.45 -3.78
N SER A 176 -8.81 -13.67 -4.64
CA SER A 176 -8.70 -12.22 -4.50
C SER A 176 -9.67 -11.52 -5.46
N ALA A 177 -10.26 -10.38 -5.06
CA ALA A 177 -11.06 -9.53 -5.97
C ALA A 177 -10.33 -9.21 -7.29
N ARG A 178 -8.99 -9.16 -7.23
CA ARG A 178 -8.06 -9.00 -8.37
C ARG A 178 -8.19 -10.09 -9.43
N ASP A 179 -8.54 -11.31 -9.05
CA ASP A 179 -8.70 -12.43 -9.98
C ASP A 179 -9.97 -12.24 -10.83
N PHE A 180 -11.06 -11.79 -10.19
CA PHE A 180 -12.33 -11.49 -10.87
C PHE A 180 -12.20 -10.38 -11.91
N VAL A 181 -11.48 -9.30 -11.59
CA VAL A 181 -11.29 -8.17 -12.52
C VAL A 181 -10.65 -8.63 -13.82
N THR A 182 -9.64 -9.48 -13.75
CA THR A 182 -8.97 -9.97 -14.96
C THR A 182 -9.75 -11.04 -15.69
N LEU A 183 -10.48 -11.90 -14.98
CA LEU A 183 -11.43 -12.81 -15.64
C LEU A 183 -12.47 -12.04 -16.44
N PHE A 184 -12.95 -10.90 -15.91
CA PHE A 184 -13.85 -10.01 -16.63
C PHE A 184 -13.21 -9.44 -17.91
N PHE A 185 -12.01 -8.85 -17.84
CA PHE A 185 -11.33 -8.35 -19.04
C PHE A 185 -11.02 -9.44 -20.06
N PHE A 186 -10.65 -10.64 -19.60
CA PHE A 186 -10.45 -11.80 -20.46
C PHE A 186 -11.75 -12.19 -21.17
N ALA A 187 -12.87 -12.28 -20.45
CA ALA A 187 -14.17 -12.59 -21.03
C ALA A 187 -14.61 -11.55 -22.07
N VAL A 188 -14.42 -10.26 -21.80
CA VAL A 188 -14.71 -9.19 -22.77
C VAL A 188 -13.82 -9.32 -24.00
N SER A 189 -12.53 -9.63 -23.82
CA SER A 189 -11.61 -9.86 -24.94
C SER A 189 -12.08 -11.01 -25.84
N CYS A 190 -12.52 -12.12 -25.25
CA CYS A 190 -13.11 -13.24 -25.99
C CYS A 190 -14.38 -12.83 -26.75
N LEU A 191 -15.27 -12.07 -26.10
CA LEU A 191 -16.49 -11.56 -26.74
C LEU A 191 -16.16 -10.70 -27.96
N VAL A 192 -15.19 -9.78 -27.85
CA VAL A 192 -14.77 -8.93 -28.98
C VAL A 192 -14.21 -9.74 -30.14
N LEU A 193 -13.49 -10.84 -29.88
CA LEU A 193 -13.01 -11.73 -30.94
C LEU A 193 -14.16 -12.42 -31.67
N VAL A 194 -15.19 -12.88 -30.94
CA VAL A 194 -16.40 -13.45 -31.56
C VAL A 194 -17.12 -12.40 -32.41
N LEU A 195 -17.32 -11.19 -31.87
CA LEU A 195 -17.95 -10.10 -32.60
C LEU A 195 -17.17 -9.72 -33.87
N THR A 196 -15.84 -9.65 -33.78
CA THR A 196 -14.97 -9.39 -34.92
C THR A 196 -15.17 -10.41 -36.03
N ARG A 197 -15.31 -11.69 -35.68
CA ARG A 197 -15.57 -12.75 -36.66
C ARG A 197 -16.97 -12.64 -37.26
N VAL A 198 -17.99 -12.40 -36.45
CA VAL A 198 -19.37 -12.23 -36.92
C VAL A 198 -19.48 -11.04 -37.88
N VAL A 199 -18.86 -9.89 -37.57
CA VAL A 199 -18.94 -8.68 -38.40
C VAL A 199 -18.20 -8.83 -39.74
N ILE A 200 -17.11 -9.60 -39.80
CA ILE A 200 -16.30 -9.74 -41.03
C ILE A 200 -16.78 -10.91 -41.91
N CYS A 201 -17.35 -11.95 -41.31
CA CYS A 201 -17.68 -13.20 -42.00
C CYS A 201 -19.19 -13.44 -42.24
N ASN A 202 -20.05 -12.49 -41.85
CA ASN A 202 -21.49 -12.50 -42.10
C ASN A 202 -21.88 -11.25 -42.88
#